data_AF-A0A929I6Z0-F1
#
_entry.id   AF-A0A929I6Z0-F1
#
_cell.length_a   1.000
_cell.length_b   1.000
_cell.length_c   1.000
_cell.angle_alpha   90.00
_cell.angle_beta   90.00
_cell.angle_gamma   90.00
#
_symmetry.space_group_name_H-M   'P 1'
#
loop_
_entity.id
_entity.type
_entity.pdbx_description
1 polymer ?
#
loop_
_entity_poly.entity_id
_entity_poly.type
_entity_poly.pdbx_seq_one_letter_code
_entity_poly.pdbx_strand_id
1 'polypeptide(L)'
;MQLAVKDAGMKPADIDYINAHDTSTPLNDIYETEAIKKVFGEHSKSLAVSSTKSMTGHLLGAAGGVEAMIAIKSIYEGVIPPTINLDNPDPQCDLDYVPHRSRKEDIETAMSNTFGFGGANAVLIFKKFKK
;
A
#
# COMPACT_ATOMS: atom_id res chain seq x y z
N MET A 1 -1.04 -9.29 5.86
CA MET A 1 -0.11 -9.30 4.69
C MET A 1 0.45 -10.69 4.40
N GLN A 2 1.23 -11.33 5.30
CA GLN A 2 1.80 -12.69 5.05
C GLN A 2 0.77 -13.72 4.59
N LEU A 3 -0.41 -13.76 5.24
CA LEU A 3 -1.47 -14.68 4.86
C LEU A 3 -2.01 -14.40 3.44
N ALA A 4 -2.16 -13.13 3.05
CA ALA A 4 -2.61 -12.77 1.70
C ALA A 4 -1.59 -13.17 0.63
N VAL A 5 -0.29 -12.93 0.89
CA VAL A 5 0.80 -13.37 -0.02
C VAL A 5 0.77 -14.89 -0.20
N LYS A 6 0.60 -15.64 0.90
CA LYS A 6 0.49 -17.09 0.88
C LYS A 6 -0.76 -17.57 0.13
N ASP A 7 -1.91 -16.96 0.39
CA ASP A 7 -3.19 -17.27 -0.25
C ASP A 7 -3.15 -17.04 -1.77
N ALA A 8 -2.47 -15.98 -2.20
CA ALA A 8 -2.21 -15.69 -3.60
C ALA A 8 -1.19 -16.64 -4.27
N GLY A 9 -0.52 -17.52 -3.50
CA GLY A 9 0.54 -18.39 -4.00
C GLY A 9 1.78 -17.62 -4.47
N MET A 10 2.02 -16.44 -3.90
CA MET A 10 3.09 -15.52 -4.30
C MET A 10 4.22 -15.49 -3.27
N LYS A 11 5.35 -14.90 -3.65
CA LYS A 11 6.43 -14.51 -2.74
C LYS A 11 6.29 -13.03 -2.38
N PRO A 12 6.83 -12.57 -1.25
CA PRO A 12 6.84 -11.13 -0.93
C PRO A 12 7.48 -10.28 -2.03
N ALA A 13 8.52 -10.80 -2.69
CA ALA A 13 9.21 -10.13 -3.80
C ALA A 13 8.38 -10.00 -5.09
N ASP A 14 7.23 -10.66 -5.18
CA ASP A 14 6.34 -10.58 -6.36
C ASP A 14 5.32 -9.42 -6.24
N ILE A 15 5.34 -8.66 -5.13
CA ILE A 15 4.49 -7.48 -4.93
C ILE A 15 5.24 -6.24 -5.41
N ASP A 16 4.68 -5.50 -6.36
CA ASP A 16 5.33 -4.33 -6.94
C ASP A 16 4.93 -3.02 -6.23
N TYR A 17 3.71 -2.97 -5.70
CA TYR A 17 3.14 -1.77 -5.10
C TYR A 17 2.24 -2.09 -3.90
N ILE A 18 2.30 -1.26 -2.85
CA ILE A 18 1.35 -1.28 -1.73
C ILE A 18 0.58 0.04 -1.65
N ASN A 19 -0.74 -0.01 -1.82
CA ASN A 19 -1.64 1.05 -1.34
C ASN A 19 -1.90 0.83 0.16
N ALA A 20 -1.19 1.57 1.00
CA ALA A 20 -1.20 1.44 2.45
C ALA A 20 -2.52 1.90 3.08
N HIS A 21 -2.79 1.46 4.32
CA HIS A 21 -3.91 1.97 5.09
C HIS A 21 -3.64 3.38 5.63
N ASP A 22 -2.45 3.62 6.18
CA ASP A 22 -1.81 4.91 6.45
C ASP A 22 -2.79 6.09 6.60
N THR A 23 -3.27 6.23 7.83
CA THR A 23 -4.39 7.11 8.22
C THR A 23 -3.94 8.49 8.64
N SER A 24 -2.64 8.80 8.52
CA SER A 24 -2.03 10.00 9.11
C SER A 24 -2.17 10.03 10.63
N THR A 25 -2.17 8.85 11.27
CA THR A 25 -2.17 8.73 12.73
C THR A 25 -0.84 8.14 13.19
N PRO A 26 -0.17 8.72 14.20
CA PRO A 26 1.22 8.37 14.50
C PRO A 26 1.47 6.87 14.69
N LEU A 27 0.57 6.18 15.41
CA LEU A 27 0.73 4.76 15.67
C LEU A 27 0.45 3.89 14.45
N ASN A 28 -0.58 4.21 13.66
CA ASN A 28 -0.94 3.39 12.51
C ASN A 28 0.19 3.38 11.47
N ASP A 29 0.71 4.56 11.15
CA ASP A 29 1.64 4.71 10.02
C ASP A 29 2.99 4.06 10.35
N ILE A 30 3.45 4.20 11.60
CA ILE A 30 4.63 3.49 12.13
C ILE A 30 4.41 1.97 12.12
N TYR A 31 3.30 1.48 12.67
CA TYR A 31 3.07 0.04 12.76
C TYR A 31 2.85 -0.63 11.41
N GLU A 32 2.20 0.05 10.47
CA GLU A 32 2.07 -0.45 9.11
C GLU A 32 3.44 -0.53 8.43
N THR A 33 4.29 0.48 8.62
CA THR A 33 5.67 0.47 8.12
C THR A 33 6.48 -0.68 8.67
N GLU A 34 6.47 -0.88 10.00
CA GLU A 34 7.13 -2.01 10.64
C GLU A 34 6.60 -3.36 10.14
N ALA A 35 5.28 -3.46 9.95
CA ALA A 35 4.66 -4.66 9.41
C ALA A 35 5.10 -4.93 7.97
N ILE A 36 5.18 -3.91 7.11
CA ILE A 36 5.69 -4.05 5.74
C ILE A 36 7.14 -4.54 5.79
N LYS A 37 8.01 -3.89 6.55
CA LYS A 37 9.42 -4.31 6.69
C LYS A 37 9.56 -5.75 7.18
N LYS A 38 8.74 -6.16 8.15
CA LYS A 38 8.73 -7.52 8.70
C LYS A 38 8.27 -8.56 7.67
N VAL A 39 7.28 -8.25 6.84
CA VAL A 39 6.73 -9.20 5.87
C VAL A 39 7.57 -9.28 4.59
N PHE A 40 8.10 -8.15 4.13
CA PHE A 40 8.79 -8.03 2.86
C PHE A 40 10.31 -8.07 2.97
N GLY A 41 10.87 -7.90 4.17
CA GLY A 41 12.31 -7.99 4.42
C GLY A 41 13.09 -7.00 3.54
N GLU A 42 14.15 -7.48 2.88
CA GLU A 42 14.96 -6.66 1.98
C GLU A 42 14.16 -6.04 0.83
N HIS A 43 13.09 -6.69 0.36
CA HIS A 43 12.22 -6.15 -0.70
C HIS A 43 11.54 -4.84 -0.31
N SER A 44 11.32 -4.61 1.00
CA SER A 44 10.70 -3.36 1.48
C SER A 44 11.50 -2.10 1.12
N LYS A 45 12.82 -2.21 0.91
CA LYS A 45 13.69 -1.08 0.57
C LYS A 45 13.49 -0.57 -0.86
N SER A 46 12.94 -1.39 -1.74
CA SER A 46 12.64 -1.05 -3.14
C SER A 46 11.15 -1.03 -3.45
N LEU A 47 10.30 -1.28 -2.45
CA LEU A 47 8.86 -1.39 -2.63
C LEU A 47 8.22 -0.01 -2.59
N ALA A 48 7.51 0.35 -3.66
CA ALA A 48 6.72 1.56 -3.68
C ALA A 48 5.48 1.39 -2.78
N VAL A 49 5.27 2.37 -1.91
CA VAL A 49 4.13 2.45 -0.99
C VAL A 49 3.45 3.80 -1.20
N SER A 50 2.14 3.91 -1.07
CA SER A 50 1.51 5.23 -0.98
C SER A 50 0.23 5.20 -0.14
N SER A 51 -0.16 6.37 0.38
CA SER A 51 -1.46 6.58 1.01
C SER A 51 -2.33 7.49 0.17
N THR A 52 -3.38 6.91 -0.42
CA THR A 52 -4.38 7.66 -1.18
C THR A 52 -5.32 8.47 -0.28
N LYS A 53 -5.36 8.17 1.03
CA LYS A 53 -6.05 8.99 2.04
C LYS A 53 -5.47 10.40 2.15
N SER A 54 -4.21 10.59 1.75
CA SER A 54 -3.61 11.93 1.63
C SER A 54 -4.43 12.86 0.72
N MET A 55 -5.17 12.31 -0.26
CA MET A 55 -6.03 13.05 -1.19
C MET A 55 -7.51 12.90 -0.86
N THR A 56 -7.96 11.69 -0.50
CA THR A 56 -9.39 11.39 -0.35
C THR A 56 -9.91 11.58 1.07
N GLY A 57 -9.02 11.72 2.05
CA GLY A 57 -9.34 11.54 3.46
C GLY A 57 -9.69 10.09 3.79
N HIS A 58 -9.98 9.83 5.07
CA HIS A 58 -10.34 8.49 5.54
C HIS A 58 -11.86 8.25 5.43
N LEU A 59 -12.26 7.42 4.45
CA LEU A 59 -13.65 7.10 4.15
C LEU A 59 -14.28 6.01 5.04
N LEU A 60 -13.71 5.72 6.22
CA LEU A 60 -14.14 4.66 7.13
C LEU A 60 -14.37 3.32 6.39
N GLY A 61 -15.57 2.73 6.51
CA GLY A 61 -15.90 1.46 5.85
C GLY A 61 -15.86 1.49 4.33
N ALA A 62 -15.96 2.67 3.70
CA ALA A 62 -15.84 2.81 2.25
C ALA A 62 -14.38 2.85 1.76
N ALA A 63 -13.40 3.09 2.66
CA ALA A 63 -12.00 3.21 2.32
C ALA A 63 -11.48 1.97 1.58
N GLY A 64 -11.77 0.77 2.08
CA GLY A 64 -11.30 -0.47 1.46
C GLY A 64 -11.79 -0.68 0.02
N GLY A 65 -13.01 -0.25 -0.30
CA GLY A 65 -13.54 -0.34 -1.67
C GLY A 65 -12.87 0.64 -2.63
N VAL A 66 -12.72 1.90 -2.21
CA VAL A 66 -12.06 2.94 -3.01
C VAL A 66 -10.58 2.62 -3.22
N GLU A 67 -9.89 2.18 -2.17
CA GLU A 67 -8.48 1.82 -2.20
C GLU A 67 -8.19 0.59 -3.07
N ALA A 68 -9.05 -0.43 -3.00
CA ALA A 68 -9.00 -1.57 -3.90
C ALA A 68 -9.15 -1.15 -5.37
N MET A 69 -10.12 -0.27 -5.68
CA MET A 69 -10.28 0.27 -7.04
C MET A 69 -9.03 1.04 -7.49
N ILE A 70 -8.41 1.84 -6.62
CA ILE A 70 -7.19 2.57 -6.95
C ILE A 70 -6.01 1.61 -7.20
N ALA A 71 -5.85 0.57 -6.38
CA ALA A 71 -4.82 -0.45 -6.60
C ALA A 71 -4.98 -1.16 -7.96
N ILE A 72 -6.22 -1.52 -8.33
CA ILE A 72 -6.53 -2.10 -9.64
C ILE A 72 -6.23 -1.11 -10.77
N LYS A 73 -6.60 0.16 -10.62
CA LYS A 73 -6.31 1.21 -11.60
C LYS A 73 -4.81 1.46 -11.75
N SER A 74 -4.04 1.34 -10.66
CA SER A 74 -2.58 1.46 -10.69
C SER A 74 -1.94 0.40 -11.59
N ILE A 75 -2.39 -0.85 -11.48
CA ILE A 75 -1.98 -1.96 -12.37
C ILE A 75 -2.41 -1.69 -13.82
N TYR A 76 -3.66 -1.24 -14.01
CA TYR A 76 -4.21 -1.05 -15.35
C TYR A 76 -3.54 0.09 -16.12
N GLU A 77 -3.23 1.20 -15.44
CA GLU A 77 -2.66 2.40 -16.05
C GLU A 77 -1.12 2.45 -15.98
N GLY A 78 -0.50 1.63 -15.15
CA GLY A 78 0.95 1.68 -14.90
C GLY A 78 1.35 2.99 -14.20
N VAL A 79 0.53 3.42 -13.24
CA VAL A 79 0.73 4.67 -12.48
C VAL A 79 0.47 4.41 -11.00
N ILE A 80 1.47 4.69 -10.18
CA ILE A 80 1.37 4.66 -8.73
C ILE A 80 0.94 6.05 -8.24
N PRO A 81 -0.18 6.18 -7.49
CA PRO A 81 -0.62 7.46 -6.95
C PRO A 81 0.37 7.97 -5.90
N PRO A 82 0.47 9.30 -5.72
CA PRO A 82 1.33 9.86 -4.69
C PRO A 82 0.72 9.81 -3.30
N THR A 83 1.58 9.89 -2.30
CA THR A 83 1.21 10.43 -0.99
C THR A 83 1.44 11.95 -1.02
N ILE A 84 0.37 12.75 -1.11
CA ILE A 84 0.49 14.20 -1.10
C ILE A 84 0.71 14.73 0.32
N ASN A 85 1.19 15.98 0.45
CA ASN A 85 1.47 16.65 1.72
C ASN A 85 2.56 15.99 2.61
N LEU A 86 3.39 15.10 2.05
CA LEU A 86 4.45 14.40 2.79
C LEU A 86 5.79 15.16 2.71
N ASP A 87 5.92 16.25 3.47
CA ASP A 87 7.16 17.07 3.49
C ASP A 87 8.19 16.60 4.53
N ASN A 88 7.72 16.19 5.71
CA ASN A 88 8.56 15.82 6.86
C ASN A 88 8.11 14.44 7.40
N PRO A 89 8.46 13.33 6.71
CA PRO A 89 8.09 12.00 7.18
C PRO A 89 8.72 11.71 8.54
N ASP A 90 8.01 10.94 9.37
CA ASP A 90 8.56 10.42 10.61
C ASP A 90 9.78 9.53 10.31
N PRO A 91 10.91 9.64 11.04
CA PRO A 91 12.07 8.77 10.83
C PRO A 91 11.78 7.26 10.93
N GLN A 92 10.70 6.86 11.60
CA GLN A 92 10.24 5.47 11.67
C GLN A 92 9.44 5.03 10.43
N CYS A 93 8.95 5.99 9.65
CA CYS A 93 8.30 5.80 8.36
C CYS A 93 9.34 6.01 7.25
N ASP A 94 10.21 5.01 7.04
CA ASP A 94 11.40 5.08 6.19
C ASP A 94 11.27 4.35 4.83
N LEU A 95 10.05 4.05 4.39
CA LEU A 95 9.76 3.46 3.09
C LEU A 95 9.64 4.52 1.98
N ASP A 96 9.61 4.08 0.73
CA ASP A 96 9.30 4.95 -0.40
C ASP A 96 7.79 5.18 -0.52
N TYR A 97 7.28 6.23 0.15
CA TYR A 97 5.85 6.60 0.15
C TYR A 97 5.39 7.36 -1.11
N VAL A 98 6.21 7.44 -2.16
CA VAL A 98 5.89 8.15 -3.42
C VAL A 98 5.40 9.59 -3.14
N PRO A 99 6.24 10.47 -2.57
CA PRO A 99 5.79 11.78 -2.11
C PRO A 99 5.45 12.73 -3.27
N HIS A 100 4.36 13.50 -3.11
CA HIS A 100 3.90 14.63 -3.92
C HIS A 100 3.48 14.37 -5.38
N ARG A 101 4.17 13.50 -6.12
CA ARG A 101 3.95 13.29 -7.55
C ARG A 101 3.77 11.81 -7.85
N SER A 102 2.76 11.49 -8.66
CA SER A 102 2.54 10.15 -9.16
C SER A 102 3.77 9.63 -9.88
N ARG A 103 4.05 8.33 -9.76
CA ARG A 103 5.14 7.66 -10.45
C ARG A 103 4.59 6.77 -11.55
N LYS A 104 5.11 6.93 -12.76
CA LYS A 104 4.80 6.00 -13.86
C LYS A 104 5.70 4.78 -13.73
N GLU A 105 5.09 3.62 -13.52
CA GLU A 105 5.79 2.36 -13.27
C GLU A 105 4.86 1.22 -13.71
N ASP A 106 5.31 0.36 -14.63
CA ASP A 106 4.51 -0.77 -15.08
C ASP A 106 4.58 -1.87 -14.03
N ILE A 107 3.57 -1.90 -13.16
CA ILE A 107 3.43 -2.89 -12.10
C ILE A 107 2.51 -4.03 -12.54
N GLU A 108 2.81 -5.25 -12.09
CA GLU A 108 1.97 -6.43 -12.32
C GLU A 108 1.10 -6.75 -11.12
N THR A 109 1.54 -6.42 -9.92
CA THR A 109 0.88 -6.82 -8.68
C THR A 109 0.81 -5.69 -7.68
N ALA A 110 -0.38 -5.44 -7.14
CA ALA A 110 -0.61 -4.44 -6.10
C ALA A 110 -1.29 -5.05 -4.87
N MET A 111 -0.87 -4.62 -3.68
CA MET A 111 -1.50 -4.94 -2.40
C MET A 111 -2.30 -3.72 -1.91
N SER A 112 -3.47 -3.95 -1.32
CA SER A 112 -4.28 -2.92 -0.66
C SER A 112 -4.51 -3.31 0.79
N ASN A 113 -4.10 -2.44 1.72
CA ASN A 113 -4.23 -2.65 3.16
C ASN A 113 -5.40 -1.86 3.75
N THR A 114 -6.15 -2.45 4.68
CA THR A 114 -7.20 -1.76 5.44
C THR A 114 -7.24 -2.26 6.88
N PHE A 115 -6.90 -1.39 7.84
CA PHE A 115 -6.75 -1.74 9.25
C PHE A 115 -7.74 -0.94 10.12
N GLY A 116 -8.85 -1.57 10.47
CA GLY A 116 -9.94 -0.93 11.18
C GLY A 116 -9.90 -1.13 12.69
N PHE A 117 -10.73 -0.35 13.38
CA PHE A 117 -10.99 -0.50 14.82
C PHE A 117 -11.45 -1.93 15.16
N GLY A 118 -11.20 -2.34 16.41
CA GLY A 118 -11.48 -3.70 16.88
C GLY A 118 -10.45 -4.74 16.44
N GLY A 119 -9.31 -4.30 15.87
CA GLY A 119 -8.24 -5.19 15.43
C GLY A 119 -8.50 -5.86 14.08
N ALA A 120 -9.42 -5.32 13.28
CA ALA A 120 -9.77 -5.85 11.98
C ALA A 120 -8.69 -5.51 10.94
N ASN A 121 -7.89 -6.51 10.56
CA ASN A 121 -6.83 -6.34 9.55
C ASN A 121 -7.18 -7.07 8.26
N ALA A 122 -7.52 -6.34 7.20
CA ALA A 122 -7.82 -6.88 5.88
C ALA A 122 -6.72 -6.49 4.88
N VAL A 123 -6.33 -7.45 4.03
CA VAL A 123 -5.34 -7.25 2.98
C VAL A 123 -5.79 -7.96 1.72
N LEU A 124 -5.82 -7.23 0.60
CA LEU A 124 -6.15 -7.76 -0.72
C LEU A 124 -4.93 -7.66 -1.64
N ILE A 125 -4.78 -8.62 -2.55
CA ILE A 125 -3.75 -8.60 -3.59
C ILE A 125 -4.44 -8.73 -4.95
N PHE A 126 -4.05 -7.86 -5.87
CA PHE A 126 -4.53 -7.84 -7.24
C PHE A 126 -3.36 -8.06 -8.19
N LYS A 127 -3.58 -8.82 -9.26
CA LYS A 127 -2.58 -9.11 -10.27
C LYS A 127 -3.12 -8.84 -11.67
N LYS A 128 -2.27 -8.29 -12.53
CA LYS A 128 -2.53 -8.06 -13.96
C LYS A 128 -2.97 -9.36 -14.61
N PHE A 129 -4.15 -9.35 -15.23
CA PHE A 129 -4.65 -10.51 -15.96
C PHE A 129 -3.83 -10.73 -17.23
N LYS A 130 -3.29 -11.95 -17.40
CA LYS A 130 -2.61 -12.42 -18.60
C LYS A 130 -3.42 -13.59 -19.17
N LYS A 131 -3.77 -13.51 -20.46
CA LYS A 131 -4.50 -14.57 -21.16
C LYS A 131 -3.63 -15.79 -21.42
#